data_AF-C7RBK5-F1
#
_entry.id   AF-C7RBK5-F1
#
_cell.length_a   1.000
_cell.length_b   1.000
_cell.length_c   1.000
_cell.angle_alpha   90.00
_cell.angle_beta   90.00
_cell.angle_gamma   90.00
#
_symmetry.space_group_name_H-M   'P 1'
#
loop_
_entity.id
_entity.type
_entity.pdbx_description
1 polymer ?
#
loop_
_entity_poly.entity_id
_entity_poly.type
_entity_poly.pdbx_seq_one_letter_code
_entity_poly.pdbx_strand_id
1 'polypeptide(L)'
;MNRKVIVLLVVLLTACSIDKEIVLTPNDCGPLARGELGVVFSAQNSNGQQMYFVEGAAGDICPRLMSAGSVTGFESNYCDNYEPLSKNECDSIKVFTITSLNSLQE
;
A
#
# COMPACT_ATOMS: atom_id res chain seq x y z
N MET A 1 -37.15 21.10 31.02
CA MET A 1 -35.72 21.18 30.64
C MET A 1 -35.18 19.76 30.47
N ASN A 2 -34.93 19.36 29.22
CA ASN A 2 -34.76 17.96 28.82
C ASN A 2 -33.31 17.47 29.01
N ARG A 3 -33.12 16.56 29.97
CA ARG A 3 -31.82 15.98 30.39
C ARG A 3 -31.25 14.89 29.45
N LYS A 4 -31.77 14.74 28.23
CA LYS A 4 -31.53 13.55 27.38
C LYS A 4 -30.60 13.74 26.17
N VAL A 5 -29.94 14.90 26.03
CA VAL A 5 -29.24 15.25 24.77
C VAL A 5 -27.70 15.20 24.86
N ILE A 6 -27.12 14.87 26.02
CA ILE A 6 -25.66 15.04 26.22
C ILE A 6 -24.83 13.76 25.92
N VAL A 7 -25.46 12.61 25.65
CA VAL A 7 -24.71 11.33 25.51
C VAL A 7 -24.31 11.01 24.05
N LEU A 8 -24.73 11.79 23.06
CA LEU A 8 -24.59 11.44 21.64
C LEU A 8 -23.43 12.14 20.90
N LEU A 9 -22.43 12.67 21.60
CA LEU A 9 -21.36 13.49 20.99
C LEU A 9 -19.95 12.86 21.04
N VAL A 10 -19.79 11.65 21.60
CA VAL A 10 -18.46 11.03 21.80
C VAL A 10 -18.17 9.85 20.85
N VAL A 11 -19.15 9.38 20.08
CA VAL A 11 -18.98 8.18 19.21
C VAL A 11 -18.41 8.52 17.81
N LEU A 12 -18.26 9.81 17.49
CA LEU A 12 -17.70 10.27 16.21
C LEU A 12 -16.20 10.63 16.31
N LEU A 13 -15.46 9.96 17.20
CA LEU A 13 -14.02 9.84 17.05
C LEU A 13 -13.74 8.87 15.90
N THR A 14 -13.92 9.42 14.71
CA THR A 14 -13.26 9.03 13.47
C THR A 14 -11.91 8.38 13.78
N ALA A 15 -11.83 7.07 13.60
CA ALA A 15 -10.59 6.40 13.35
C ALA A 15 -10.06 6.96 12.02
N CYS A 16 -9.35 8.09 12.09
CA CYS A 16 -8.43 8.46 11.02
C CYS A 16 -7.37 7.37 11.02
N SER A 17 -7.51 6.39 10.13
CA SER A 17 -6.38 5.61 9.66
C SER A 17 -5.42 6.61 9.03
N ILE A 18 -4.45 7.09 9.82
CA ILE A 18 -3.32 7.84 9.28
C ILE A 18 -2.54 6.80 8.49
N ASP A 19 -2.80 6.72 7.19
CA ASP A 19 -1.95 5.93 6.30
C ASP A 19 -0.55 6.51 6.45
N LYS A 20 0.29 5.73 7.11
CA LYS A 20 1.65 6.13 7.40
C LYS A 20 2.43 6.04 6.10
N GLU A 21 2.98 7.17 5.66
CA GLU A 21 3.92 7.15 4.56
C GLU A 21 5.14 6.32 4.97
N ILE A 22 5.53 5.37 4.13
CA ILE A 22 6.68 4.50 4.36
C ILE A 22 7.65 4.57 3.18
N VAL A 23 8.90 4.25 3.49
CA VAL A 23 10.00 4.18 2.52
C VAL A 23 10.42 2.72 2.40
N LEU A 24 10.48 2.22 1.17
CA LEU A 24 10.85 0.86 0.84
C LEU A 24 12.02 0.85 -0.13
N THR A 25 12.86 -0.18 -0.06
CA THR A 25 13.89 -0.46 -1.07
C THR A 25 13.42 -1.62 -1.94
N PRO A 26 13.07 -1.36 -3.21
CA PRO A 26 12.65 -2.42 -4.13
C PRO A 26 13.80 -3.38 -4.42
N ASN A 27 13.54 -4.68 -4.34
CA ASN A 27 14.52 -5.73 -4.61
C ASN A 27 14.26 -6.47 -5.92
N ASP A 28 12.99 -6.63 -6.28
CA ASP A 28 12.54 -7.32 -7.49
C ASP A 28 11.20 -6.74 -7.95
N CYS A 29 10.91 -6.81 -9.25
CA CYS A 29 9.66 -6.36 -9.84
C CYS A 29 9.27 -7.22 -11.05
N GLY A 30 7.99 -7.57 -11.12
CA GLY A 30 7.44 -8.37 -12.21
C GLY A 30 6.00 -8.00 -12.56
N PRO A 31 5.51 -8.51 -13.71
CA PRO A 31 4.14 -8.30 -14.12
C PRO A 31 3.16 -9.09 -13.24
N LEU A 32 2.00 -8.48 -12.98
CA LEU A 32 0.85 -9.10 -12.37
C LEU A 32 -0.36 -8.88 -13.30
N ALA A 33 -1.17 -9.92 -13.53
CA ALA A 33 -2.38 -9.80 -14.36
C ALA A 33 -3.63 -9.83 -13.48
N ARG A 34 -3.85 -8.76 -12.69
CA ARG A 34 -4.95 -8.73 -11.70
C ARG A 34 -5.69 -7.39 -11.69
N GLY A 35 -6.63 -7.24 -12.61
CA GLY A 35 -7.42 -6.01 -12.73
C GLY A 35 -6.52 -4.82 -13.08
N GLU A 36 -6.64 -3.74 -12.31
CA GLU A 36 -5.81 -2.53 -12.45
C GLU A 36 -4.41 -2.70 -11.83
N LEU A 37 -4.23 -3.72 -10.97
CA LEU A 37 -2.94 -4.10 -10.41
C LEU A 37 -2.14 -4.88 -11.45
N GLY A 38 -1.19 -4.18 -12.08
CA GLY A 38 -0.37 -4.70 -13.17
C GLY A 38 1.04 -5.11 -12.75
N VAL A 39 1.43 -4.84 -11.50
CA VAL A 39 2.79 -5.00 -10.99
C VAL A 39 2.79 -5.67 -9.63
N VAL A 40 3.76 -6.56 -9.44
CA VAL A 40 4.17 -7.06 -8.14
C VAL A 40 5.64 -6.73 -7.93
N PHE A 41 5.99 -6.18 -6.76
CA PHE A 41 7.38 -5.97 -6.38
C PHE A 41 7.63 -6.48 -4.96
N SER A 42 8.88 -6.87 -4.70
CA SER A 42 9.32 -7.22 -3.36
C SER A 42 10.20 -6.12 -2.79
N ALA A 43 10.08 -5.86 -1.49
CA ALA A 43 10.95 -4.93 -0.79
C ALA A 43 11.37 -5.47 0.58
N GLN A 44 12.55 -5.06 1.02
CA GLN A 44 13.01 -5.31 2.38
C GLN A 44 12.36 -4.28 3.32
N ASN A 45 11.73 -4.75 4.40
CA ASN A 45 11.27 -3.91 5.50
C ASN A 45 11.80 -4.44 6.85
N SER A 46 11.44 -3.79 7.95
CA SER A 46 11.89 -4.18 9.31
C SER A 46 11.47 -5.59 9.74
N ASN A 47 10.48 -6.18 9.06
CA ASN A 47 9.89 -7.48 9.39
C ASN A 47 10.32 -8.58 8.40
N GLY A 48 11.15 -8.27 7.40
CA GLY A 48 11.61 -9.22 6.39
C GLY A 48 11.35 -8.75 4.96
N GLN A 49 11.21 -9.69 4.04
CA GLN A 49 10.81 -9.41 2.65
C GLN A 49 9.28 -9.40 2.57
N GLN A 50 8.72 -8.31 2.04
CA GLN A 50 7.27 -8.14 1.84
C GLN A 50 6.97 -7.95 0.35
N MET A 51 5.87 -8.56 -0.09
CA MET A 51 5.35 -8.41 -1.46
C MET A 51 4.29 -7.32 -1.49
N TYR A 52 4.36 -6.49 -2.54
CA TYR A 52 3.47 -5.35 -2.76
C TYR A 52 2.92 -5.37 -4.16
N PHE A 53 1.64 -5.04 -4.31
CA PHE A 53 1.00 -4.86 -5.60
C PHE A 53 0.87 -3.38 -5.92
N VAL A 54 1.08 -3.02 -7.19
CA VAL A 54 1.01 -1.63 -7.66
C VAL A 54 0.14 -1.58 -8.90
N GLU A 55 -0.66 -0.52 -8.99
CA GLU A 55 -1.49 -0.21 -10.15
C GLU A 55 -0.65 0.29 -11.32
N GLY A 56 -0.97 -0.16 -12.53
CA GLY A 56 -0.34 0.29 -13.78
C GLY A 56 0.56 -0.74 -14.47
N ALA A 57 1.09 -0.38 -15.63
CA ALA A 57 1.80 -1.33 -16.50
C ALA A 57 3.20 -1.66 -15.99
N ALA A 58 3.54 -2.96 -15.95
CA ALA A 58 4.87 -3.41 -15.55
C ALA A 58 6.01 -2.84 -16.43
N GLY A 59 5.75 -2.62 -17.71
CA GLY A 59 6.71 -1.99 -18.62
C GLY A 59 7.07 -0.55 -18.24
N ASP A 60 6.18 0.15 -17.54
CA ASP A 60 6.40 1.55 -17.11
C ASP A 60 6.94 1.62 -15.69
N ILE A 61 6.41 0.78 -14.80
CA ILE A 61 6.65 0.86 -13.36
C ILE A 61 7.91 0.10 -12.97
N CYS A 62 8.14 -1.12 -13.49
CA CYS A 62 9.29 -1.91 -13.07
C CYS A 62 10.64 -1.23 -13.39
N PRO A 63 10.87 -0.67 -14.59
CA PRO A 63 12.13 0.05 -14.86
C PRO A 63 12.36 1.21 -13.88
N ARG A 64 11.30 1.92 -13.50
CA ARG A 64 11.36 3.03 -12.55
C ARG A 64 11.65 2.57 -11.13
N LEU A 65 11.02 1.50 -10.67
CA LEU A 65 11.28 0.89 -9.35
C LEU A 65 12.70 0.33 -9.26
N MET A 66 13.16 -0.39 -10.29
CA MET A 66 14.48 -1.03 -10.28
C MET A 66 15.64 -0.03 -10.46
N SER A 67 15.35 1.17 -10.98
CA SER A 67 16.34 2.26 -11.04
C SER A 67 16.35 3.15 -9.79
N ALA A 68 15.36 3.02 -8.91
CA ALA A 68 15.25 3.82 -7.70
C ALA A 68 16.06 3.19 -6.55
N GLY A 69 16.70 4.02 -5.73
CA GLY A 69 17.32 3.56 -4.49
C GLY A 69 16.29 3.30 -3.39
N SER A 70 15.21 4.08 -3.40
CA SER A 70 14.05 3.84 -2.55
C SER A 70 12.78 4.37 -3.21
N VAL A 71 11.65 3.83 -2.78
CA VAL A 71 10.31 4.27 -3.15
C VAL A 71 9.58 4.70 -1.88
N THR A 72 8.90 5.84 -1.95
CA THR A 72 8.05 6.35 -0.88
C THR A 72 6.59 6.19 -1.28
N GLY A 73 5.73 5.86 -0.32
CA GLY A 73 4.31 5.69 -0.59
C GLY A 73 3.51 5.22 0.61
N PHE A 74 2.29 4.77 0.33
CA PHE A 74 1.35 4.29 1.34
C PHE A 74 0.99 2.83 1.10
N GLU A 75 0.86 2.07 2.19
CA GLU A 75 0.30 0.72 2.15
C GLU A 75 -1.20 0.78 2.40
N SER A 76 -1.97 0.05 1.62
CA SER A 76 -3.37 -0.24 1.90
C SER A 76 -3.61 -1.75 1.90
N ASN A 77 -4.65 -2.20 2.61
CA ASN A 77 -5.01 -3.61 2.53
C ASN A 77 -5.66 -3.86 1.17
N TYR A 78 -5.31 -4.98 0.55
CA TYR A 78 -5.89 -5.35 -0.74
C TYR A 78 -7.42 -5.33 -0.71
N CYS A 79 -8.03 -5.85 0.36
CA CYS A 79 -9.49 -5.97 0.48
C CYS A 79 -10.23 -4.66 0.75
N ASP A 80 -9.54 -3.54 0.97
CA ASP A 80 -10.17 -2.23 1.11
C ASP A 80 -10.70 -1.72 -0.25
N ASN A 81 -10.06 -2.14 -1.34
CA ASN A 81 -10.36 -1.66 -2.70
C ASN A 81 -10.61 -2.78 -3.73
N TYR A 82 -10.29 -4.04 -3.40
CA TYR A 82 -10.32 -5.15 -4.34
C TYR A 82 -11.00 -6.40 -3.76
N GLU A 83 -11.65 -7.17 -4.64
CA GLU A 83 -12.27 -8.43 -4.25
C GLU A 83 -11.21 -9.55 -4.13
N PRO A 84 -11.09 -10.22 -2.97
CA PRO A 84 -10.15 -11.32 -2.79
C PRO A 84 -10.71 -12.63 -3.35
N LEU A 85 -9.84 -13.46 -3.91
CA LEU A 85 -10.14 -14.83 -4.32
C LEU A 85 -10.28 -15.76 -3.11
N SER A 86 -9.61 -15.42 -2.00
CA SER A 86 -9.76 -16.13 -0.72
C SER A 86 -9.58 -15.19 0.46
N LYS A 87 -10.21 -15.48 1.60
CA LYS A 87 -10.13 -14.64 2.81
C LYS A 87 -8.70 -14.39 3.30
N ASN A 88 -7.78 -15.32 3.04
CA ASN A 88 -6.39 -15.22 3.47
C ASN A 88 -5.57 -14.19 2.66
N GLU A 89 -6.08 -13.75 1.51
CA GLU A 89 -5.39 -12.73 0.70
C GLU A 89 -5.41 -11.36 1.36
N CYS A 90 -6.45 -11.03 2.14
CA CYS A 90 -6.59 -9.71 2.76
C CYS A 90 -5.46 -9.36 3.72
N ASP A 91 -4.92 -10.36 4.43
CA ASP A 91 -3.85 -10.17 5.41
C ASP A 91 -2.46 -10.32 4.78
N SER A 92 -2.36 -11.07 3.67
CA SER A 92 -1.09 -11.44 3.04
C SER A 92 -0.65 -10.47 1.96
N ILE A 93 -1.58 -9.74 1.35
CA ILE A 93 -1.35 -8.86 0.20
C ILE A 93 -1.55 -7.41 0.61
N LYS A 94 -0.53 -6.59 0.36
CA LYS A 94 -0.57 -5.14 0.51
C LYS A 94 -0.55 -4.49 -0.87
N VAL A 95 -1.41 -3.49 -1.07
CA VAL A 95 -1.33 -2.60 -2.22
C VAL A 95 -0.47 -1.41 -1.83
N PHE A 96 0.46 -1.03 -2.70
CA PHE A 96 1.38 0.06 -2.45
C PHE A 96 1.14 1.19 -3.46
N THR A 97 0.76 2.36 -2.95
CA THR A 97 0.57 3.55 -3.76
C THR A 97 1.85 4.38 -3.75
N ILE A 98 2.54 4.43 -4.88
CA ILE A 98 3.81 5.15 -5.03
C ILE A 98 3.56 6.66 -5.08
N THR A 99 4.17 7.42 -4.16
CA THR A 99 4.15 8.90 -4.16
C THR A 99 5.42 9.51 -4.71
N SER A 100 6.58 8.88 -4.45
CA SER A 100 7.89 9.36 -4.92
C SER A 100 8.85 8.20 -5.18
N LEU A 101 9.75 8.41 -6.16
CA LEU A 101 10.88 7.53 -6.43
C LEU A 101 12.16 8.32 -6.20
N ASN A 102 12.99 7.84 -5.27
CA ASN A 102 14.21 8.53 -4.89
C ASN A 102 15.40 7.78 -5.51
N SER A 103 16.18 8.48 -6.32
CA SER A 103 17.41 7.94 -6.93
C SER A 103 18.45 7.61 -5.85
N LEU A 104 19.28 6.59 -6.11
CA LEU A 104 20.52 6.41 -5.36
C LEU A 104 21.35 7.68 -5.51
N GLN A 105 21.60 8.40 -4.42
CA GLN A 105 22.60 9.46 -4.41
C GLN A 105 23.95 8.74 -4.33
N GLU A 106 24.72 8.82 -5.43
CA GLU A 106 26.12 8.37 -5.50
C GLU A 106 27.04 9.24 -4.63
#